data_AF-W2Z194-F1
#
_entry.id   AF-W2Z194-F1
#
_cell.length_a   1.000
_cell.length_b   1.000
_cell.length_c   1.000
_cell.angle_alpha   90.00
_cell.angle_beta   90.00
_cell.angle_gamma   90.00
#
_symmetry.space_group_name_H-M   'P 1'
#
loop_
_entity.id
_entity.type
_entity.pdbx_description
1 polymer ?
#
loop_
_entity_poly.entity_id
_entity_poly.type
_entity_poly.pdbx_seq_one_letter_code
_entity_poly.pdbx_strand_id
1 'polypeptide(L)' 'MHNAIISVRQAAEWGMGSIQKVYSRLNVPLPYDPELRGLRISNMFRLINYRVRTVGISQVRTTFSGDMDISTTSD' A
#
# COMPACT_ATOMS: atom_id res chain seq x y z
N MET A 1 4.35 14.82 14.85
CA MET A 1 5.00 15.05 13.54
C MET A 1 5.81 13.83 13.08
N HIS A 2 6.97 13.52 13.69
CA HIS A 2 7.83 12.40 13.25
C HIS A 2 7.13 11.03 13.21
N ASN A 3 6.38 10.67 14.25
CA ASN A 3 5.70 9.37 14.32
C ASN A 3 4.61 9.18 13.26
N ALA A 4 3.91 10.26 12.88
CA ALA A 4 2.88 10.21 11.84
C ALA A 4 3.51 9.96 10.45
N ILE A 5 4.63 10.62 10.15
CA ILE A 5 5.37 10.41 8.89
C ILE A 5 5.87 8.97 8.80
N ILE A 6 6.45 8.45 9.90
CA ILE A 6 6.90 7.06 9.97
C ILE A 6 5.72 6.09 9.79
N SER A 7 4.60 6.34 10.47
CA SER A 7 3.40 5.49 10.41
C SER A 7 2.80 5.41 9.00
N VAL A 8 2.61 6.54 8.31
CA VAL A 8 2.09 6.58 6.94
C VAL A 8 3.03 5.85 5.98
N ARG A 9 4.34 6.07 6.11
CA ARG A 9 5.34 5.39 5.30
C ARG A 9 5.32 3.89 5.54
N GLN A 10 5.25 3.45 6.79
CA GLN A 10 5.13 2.03 7.14
C GLN A 10 3.84 1.41 6.60
N ALA A 11 2.72 2.11 6.65
CA ALA A 11 1.46 1.63 6.07
C ALA A 11 1.51 1.56 4.54
N ALA A 12 2.22 2.46 3.86
CA ALA A 12 2.42 2.40 2.42
C ALA A 12 3.38 1.26 2.01
N GLU A 13 4.48 1.08 2.77
CA GLU A 13 5.50 0.06 2.50
C GLU A 13 5.04 -1.36 2.87
N TRP A 14 4.34 -1.50 4.00
CA TRP A 14 4.02 -2.79 4.63
C TRP A 14 2.52 -3.08 4.72
N GLY A 15 1.65 -2.07 4.56
CA GLY A 15 0.20 -2.29 4.54
C GLY A 15 -0.30 -3.02 3.29
N MET A 16 0.51 -3.06 2.22
CA MET A 16 0.21 -3.78 0.98
C MET A 16 0.77 -5.21 0.99
N GLY A 17 0.48 -5.98 2.04
CA GLY A 17 0.94 -7.37 2.16
C GLY A 17 0.51 -8.30 1.01
N SER A 18 -0.41 -7.87 0.14
CA SER A 18 -0.85 -8.61 -1.03
C SER A 18 0.28 -8.87 -2.03
N ILE A 19 1.20 -7.93 -2.25
CA ILE A 19 2.28 -8.13 -3.24
C ILE A 19 3.25 -9.21 -2.74
N GLN A 20 3.74 -9.09 -1.50
CA GLN A 20 4.68 -10.05 -0.91
C GLN A 20 4.04 -11.45 -0.76
N LYS A 21 2.78 -11.51 -0.30
CA LYS A 21 2.06 -12.78 -0.12
C LYS A 21 1.77 -13.49 -1.43
N VAL A 22 1.53 -12.77 -2.53
CA VAL A 22 1.25 -13.40 -3.84
C VAL A 22 2.46 -14.14 -4.37
N TYR A 23 3.66 -13.57 -4.32
CA TYR A 23 4.88 -14.28 -4.75
C TYR A 23 5.17 -15.50 -3.88
N SER A 24 5.00 -15.37 -2.56
CA SER A 24 5.14 -16.50 -1.63
C SER A 24 4.14 -17.62 -1.93
N ARG A 25 2.87 -17.29 -2.22
CA ARG A 25 1.83 -18.28 -2.54
C ARG A 25 2.00 -18.94 -3.91
N LEU A 26 2.48 -18.18 -4.90
CA LEU A 26 2.75 -18.71 -6.24
C LEU A 26 4.01 -19.57 -6.28
N ASN A 27 4.84 -19.54 -5.23
CA ASN A 27 6.15 -20.19 -5.18
C ASN A 27 7.05 -19.79 -6.36
N VAL A 28 6.90 -18.55 -6.84
CA VAL A 28 7.69 -17.98 -7.93
C VAL A 28 8.52 -16.84 -7.34
N PRO A 29 9.85 -16.80 -7.54
CA PRO A 29 10.66 -15.69 -7.11
C PRO A 29 10.42 -14.46 -8.00
N LEU A 30 10.70 -13.27 -7.46
CA LEU A 30 10.82 -12.09 -8.30
C LEU A 30 11.98 -12.28 -9.30
N PRO A 31 11.86 -11.77 -10.54
CA PRO A 31 12.96 -11.80 -11.49
C PRO A 31 14.23 -11.16 -10.91
N TYR A 32 15.39 -11.74 -11.23
CA TYR A 32 16.69 -11.19 -10.82
C TYR A 32 17.05 -9.93 -11.60
N ASP A 33 16.72 -9.90 -12.90
CA ASP A 33 16.95 -8.75 -13.78
C ASP A 33 16.32 -7.47 -13.18
N PRO A 34 17.15 -6.45 -12.85
CA PRO A 34 16.70 -5.21 -12.24
C PRO A 34 15.64 -4.47 -13.07
N GLU A 35 15.77 -4.45 -14.40
CA GLU A 35 14.85 -3.72 -15.27
C GLU A 35 13.48 -4.39 -15.28
N LEU A 36 13.47 -5.71 -15.50
CA LEU A 36 12.24 -6.50 -15.48
C LEU A 36 11.56 -6.48 -14.10
N ARG A 37 12.36 -6.55 -13.04
CA ARG A 37 11.88 -6.45 -11.66
C ARG A 37 11.23 -5.09 -11.40
N GLY A 38 11.89 -4.00 -11.81
CA GLY A 38 11.36 -2.65 -11.68
C GLY A 38 10.04 -2.47 -12.42
N LEU A 39 9.96 -2.93 -13.67
CA LEU A 39 8.74 -2.88 -14.48
C LEU A 39 7.60 -3.66 -13.82
N ARG A 40 7.88 -4.88 -13.37
CA ARG A 40 6.89 -5.77 -12.74
C ARG A 40 6.34 -5.18 -11.44
N ILE A 41 7.21 -4.65 -10.58
CA ILE A 41 6.82 -3.96 -9.34
C ILE A 41 5.99 -2.70 -9.63
N SER A 42 6.44 -1.86 -10.57
CA SER A 42 5.73 -0.64 -10.96
C SER A 42 4.32 -0.93 -11.48
N ASN A 43 4.16 -1.94 -12.33
CA ASN A 43 2.86 -2.35 -12.84
C ASN A 43 1.93 -2.85 -11.73
N MET A 44 2.42 -3.64 -10.78
CA MET A 44 1.62 -4.07 -9.64
C MET A 44 1.10 -2.89 -8.81
N PHE A 45 1.98 -1.93 -8.47
CA PHE A 45 1.56 -0.73 -7.74
C PHE A 45 0.54 0.11 -8.51
N ARG A 46 0.70 0.25 -9.83
CA ARG A 46 -0.27 0.95 -10.69
C ARG A 46 -1.63 0.27 -10.71
N LEU A 47 -1.67 -1.07 -10.87
CA LEU A 47 -2.91 -1.84 -10.88
C LEU A 47 -3.65 -1.78 -9.54
N ILE A 48 -2.91 -1.84 -8.44
CA ILE A 48 -3.46 -1.68 -7.09
C ILE A 48 -4.05 -0.29 -6.92
N ASN A 49 -3.32 0.76 -7.31
CA ASN A 49 -3.81 2.13 -7.22
C ASN A 49 -5.03 2.36 -8.12
N TYR A 50 -5.04 1.75 -9.30
CA TYR A 50 -6.21 1.75 -10.18
C TYR A 50 -7.42 1.13 -9.48
N ARG A 51 -7.29 -0.09 -8.93
CA ARG A 51 -8.36 -0.74 -8.14
C ARG A 51 -8.84 0.15 -7.00
N VAL A 52 -7.94 0.77 -6.24
CA VAL A 52 -8.30 1.66 -5.13
C VAL A 52 -9.12 2.85 -5.62
N ARG A 53 -8.74 3.47 -6.74
CA ARG A 53 -9.47 4.60 -7.34
C ARG A 53 -10.84 4.20 -7.88
N THR A 54 -10.94 3.01 -8.49
CA THR A 54 -12.18 2.51 -9.09
C THR A 54 -13.16 1.96 -8.04
N VAL A 55 -12.68 1.18 -7.07
CA VAL A 55 -13.52 0.50 -6.06
C VAL A 55 -13.71 1.35 -4.80
N GLY A 56 -12.83 2.31 -4.54
CA GLY A 56 -12.89 3.19 -3.36
C GLY A 56 -12.38 2.55 -2.06
N ILE A 57 -12.04 1.27 -2.06
CA ILE A 57 -11.56 0.54 -0.87
C ILE A 57 -10.03 0.68 -0.76
N SER A 58 -9.57 1.37 0.28
CA SER A 58 -8.16 1.57 0.61
C SER A 58 -7.91 1.24 2.09
N GLN A 59 -7.10 0.21 2.35
CA GLN A 59 -6.72 -0.16 3.72
C GLN A 59 -6.03 0.99 4.45
N VAL A 60 -5.11 1.68 3.75
CA VAL A 60 -4.42 2.86 4.29
C VAL A 60 -5.43 3.93 4.71
N ARG A 61 -6.41 4.24 3.84
CA ARG A 61 -7.47 5.20 4.19
C ARG A 61 -8.25 4.72 5.42
N THR A 62 -8.70 3.48 5.45
CA THR A 62 -9.45 2.94 6.58
C THR A 62 -8.65 3.00 7.89
N THR A 63 -7.34 2.71 7.87
CA THR A 63 -6.48 2.76 9.05
C THR A 63 -6.27 4.18 9.57
N PHE A 64 -6.19 5.19 8.69
CA PHE A 64 -5.95 6.59 9.09
C PHE A 64 -7.20 7.47 9.17
N SER A 65 -8.33 7.07 8.60
CA SER A 65 -9.56 7.86 8.63
C SER A 65 -10.18 7.95 10.03
N GLY A 66 -10.04 6.91 10.86
CA GLY A 66 -10.47 6.96 12.27
C GLY A 66 -9.74 8.02 13.10
N ASP A 67 -8.53 8.43 12.71
CA ASP A 67 -7.75 9.50 13.34
C ASP A 67 -8.11 10.91 12.83
N MET A 68 -8.76 11.04 11.67
CA MET A 68 -9.13 12.35 11.11
C MET A 68 -10.46 12.88 11.64
N ASP A 69 -11.44 12.00 11.91
CA ASP A 69 -12.78 12.43 12.37
C ASP A 69 -12.80 12.93 13.83
N ILE A 70 -11.79 12.56 14.66
CA ILE A 70 -11.67 13.03 16.05
C ILE A 70 -11.13 14.45 16.18
N SER A 71 -10.56 15.01 15.11
CA SER A 71 -10.01 16.38 15.09
C SER A 71 -11.03 17.44 14.64
N THR A 72 -12.15 17.03 14.05
CA THR A 72 -13.19 17.93 13.51
C THR A 72 -14.46 17.97 14.35
N THR A 73 -14.48 17.31 15.51
CA THR A 73 -15.63 17.30 16.45
C THR A 73 -15.32 17.91 17.81
N SER A 74 -14.24 18.68 17.94
CA SER A 74 -13.99 19.55 19.09
C SER A 74 -14.13 21.02 18.68
N ASP A 75 -15.38 21.48 18.55
CA ASP A 75 -15.83 22.87 18.69
C ASP A 75 -17.24 22.85 19.31
#